data_AF-A0A844DYR9-F1
#
_entry.id   AF-A0A844DYR9-F1
#
_cell.length_a   1.000
_cell.length_b   1.000
_cell.length_c   1.000
_cell.angle_alpha   90.00
_cell.angle_beta   90.00
_cell.angle_gamma   90.00
#
_symmetry.space_group_name_H-M   'P 1'
#
loop_
_entity.id
_entity.type
_entity.pdbx_description
1 polymer ?
#
loop_
_entity_poly.entity_id
_entity_poly.type
_entity_poly.pdbx_seq_one_letter_code
_entity_poly.pdbx_strand_id
1 'polypeptide(L)'
;MEIKSVTILQKTDQAGLFISGSAAGRNVLYTCEELERQEKNKCCRFSVYDNHEDAESKDIEEGRGFPLQNYLDAACVTDTEEIRLKSVDGFESIVTELKSNRYYFPKLREGMSEGREPREAFISFYKNGIPVKYYPHPTIMFGQQGLDDKNKDYFSKGIRMLVAGSQEQGFWVRGTGLRCNRYFSLGSFFELNRAEAGTIYWMELKYADGSHQKAPAIRLTRSFWEEQAECAPEYMDQLRAVDHAGETIGNVTDAIWLFLLDETYKRIGYYDGTTVSEDFAGIVAGELEPIVSRCEKRVPQTTVKDSDFYIRIRRQGQELATWYYSFAELQSAYGDVASEEEYCYYNHNMNNGRGGQRKVTAHGWLLLNLLEFLPQIPDREEIENGSVLFQIFTNDNYKEKIVLSADELSAYRFILAYEQDQRTQTGAEPGDTSLWEDAERRFVPIRGTTPFRVYCGKESANPSVYKNVAGMQVELLF
;
A
#
# COMPACT_ATOMS: atom_id res chain seq x y z
N MET A 1 0.61 14.25 28.72
CA MET A 1 1.03 14.33 30.14
C MET A 1 2.49 13.95 30.09
N GLU A 2 3.41 14.68 30.72
CA GLU A 2 4.83 14.46 30.44
C GLU A 2 5.30 13.05 30.88
N ILE A 3 5.93 12.32 29.96
CA ILE A 3 6.54 11.01 30.23
C ILE A 3 7.85 11.25 30.98
N LYS A 4 7.94 10.70 32.19
CA LYS A 4 9.12 10.80 33.06
C LYS A 4 10.18 9.76 32.72
N SER A 5 9.78 8.55 32.34
CA SER A 5 10.70 7.47 31.98
C SER A 5 10.01 6.38 31.15
N VAL A 6 10.79 5.70 30.32
CA VAL A 6 10.34 4.58 29.49
C VAL A 6 11.12 3.32 29.87
N THR A 7 10.43 2.19 29.98
CA THR A 7 11.06 0.87 30.14
C THR A 7 10.62 -0.05 29.00
N ILE A 8 11.58 -0.64 28.30
CA ILE A 8 11.31 -1.65 27.28
C ILE A 8 11.09 -3.00 27.98
N LEU A 9 9.94 -3.61 27.76
CA LEU A 9 9.60 -4.90 28.36
C LEU A 9 10.22 -6.05 27.56
N GLN A 10 10.61 -7.12 28.25
CA GLN A 10 11.26 -8.28 27.62
C GLN A 10 10.32 -9.13 26.75
N LYS A 11 9.02 -9.16 27.08
CA LYS A 11 8.05 -9.93 26.29
C LYS A 11 7.69 -9.14 25.03
N THR A 12 7.80 -9.80 23.89
CA THR A 12 7.24 -9.35 22.61
C THR A 12 5.97 -10.13 22.28
N ASP A 13 5.06 -9.52 21.52
CA ASP A 13 3.92 -10.21 20.91
C ASP A 13 3.99 -10.10 19.38
N GLN A 14 3.01 -10.69 18.68
CA GLN A 14 2.87 -10.60 17.22
C GLN A 14 1.56 -9.88 16.88
N ALA A 15 1.63 -8.92 15.97
CA ALA A 15 0.47 -8.20 15.43
C ALA A 15 -0.37 -9.13 14.57
N GLY A 16 -1.61 -9.35 15.00
CA GLY A 16 -2.60 -10.16 14.29
C GLY A 16 -3.40 -9.33 13.30
N LEU A 17 -4.02 -8.25 13.76
CA LEU A 17 -4.76 -7.30 12.93
C LEU A 17 -4.65 -5.88 13.51
N PHE A 18 -4.15 -4.94 12.73
CA PHE A 18 -4.10 -3.52 13.07
C PHE A 18 -5.06 -2.72 12.19
N ILE A 19 -6.01 -2.05 12.82
CA ILE A 19 -7.04 -1.24 12.18
C ILE A 19 -6.71 0.23 12.40
N SER A 20 -6.63 1.00 11.33
CA SER A 20 -6.28 2.43 11.36
C SER A 20 -6.99 3.21 10.27
N GLY A 21 -6.63 4.49 10.08
CA GLY A 21 -7.09 5.30 8.97
C GLY A 21 -7.96 6.47 9.38
N SER A 22 -8.12 7.43 8.47
CA SER A 22 -8.76 8.72 8.72
C SER A 22 -10.24 8.60 9.11
N ALA A 23 -10.90 7.50 8.71
CA ALA A 23 -12.30 7.24 9.06
C ALA A 23 -12.46 6.59 10.44
N ALA A 24 -11.38 6.07 11.03
CA ALA A 24 -11.39 5.44 12.34
C ALA A 24 -11.23 6.48 13.45
N GLY A 25 -12.16 6.54 14.40
CA GLY A 25 -12.02 7.42 15.58
C GLY A 25 -10.85 7.04 16.49
N ARG A 26 -10.40 5.78 16.44
CA ARG A 26 -9.18 5.28 17.10
C ARG A 26 -8.57 4.11 16.33
N ASN A 27 -7.27 3.94 16.45
CA ASN A 27 -6.59 2.76 15.93
C ASN A 27 -6.72 1.59 16.92
N VAL A 28 -6.87 0.37 16.39
CA VAL A 28 -7.08 -0.83 17.21
C VAL A 28 -6.09 -1.90 16.81
N LEU A 29 -5.34 -2.40 17.79
CA LEU A 29 -4.42 -3.50 17.63
C LEU A 29 -5.00 -4.76 18.27
N TYR A 30 -5.11 -5.82 17.48
CA TYR A 30 -5.30 -7.17 17.95
C TYR A 30 -4.00 -7.95 17.77
N THR A 31 -3.49 -8.55 18.83
CA THR A 31 -2.39 -9.50 18.78
C THR A 31 -2.86 -10.85 18.22
N CYS A 32 -1.93 -11.64 17.69
CA CYS A 32 -2.20 -13.03 17.30
C CYS A 32 -2.83 -13.83 18.46
N GLU A 33 -2.31 -13.67 19.68
CA GLU A 33 -2.79 -14.36 20.89
C GLU A 33 -4.26 -13.97 21.22
N GLU A 34 -4.62 -12.70 21.10
CA GLU A 34 -6.00 -12.23 21.31
C GLU A 34 -6.94 -12.77 20.23
N LEU A 35 -6.53 -12.74 18.95
CA LEU A 35 -7.33 -13.29 17.86
C LEU A 35 -7.55 -14.80 18.05
N GLU A 36 -6.55 -15.56 18.49
CA GLU A 36 -6.67 -16.99 18.79
C GLU A 36 -7.65 -17.27 19.92
N ARG A 37 -7.70 -16.42 20.95
CA ARG A 37 -8.58 -16.57 22.10
C ARG A 37 -10.05 -16.23 21.84
N GLN A 38 -10.36 -15.46 20.80
CA GLN A 38 -11.75 -15.15 20.46
C GLN A 38 -12.54 -16.44 20.15
N GLU A 39 -13.76 -16.57 20.68
CA GLU A 39 -14.62 -17.70 20.35
C GLU A 39 -15.34 -17.48 19.01
N LYS A 40 -14.92 -18.18 17.95
CA LYS A 40 -15.43 -18.02 16.59
C LYS A 40 -16.76 -18.78 16.41
N ASN A 41 -17.82 -18.25 17.00
CA ASN A 41 -19.10 -18.97 17.09
C ASN A 41 -20.04 -18.73 15.90
N LYS A 42 -19.78 -17.72 15.04
CA LYS A 42 -20.62 -17.48 13.84
C LYS A 42 -20.05 -18.21 12.63
N CYS A 43 -20.93 -18.88 11.90
CA CYS A 43 -20.67 -19.54 10.63
C CYS A 43 -21.48 -18.85 9.53
N CYS A 44 -20.87 -18.60 8.37
CA CYS A 44 -21.51 -17.88 7.28
C CYS A 44 -21.08 -18.46 5.92
N ARG A 45 -22.00 -18.55 4.97
CA ARG A 45 -21.74 -19.07 3.63
C ARG A 45 -21.68 -17.96 2.60
N PHE A 46 -20.74 -18.10 1.67
CA PHE A 46 -20.45 -17.17 0.61
C PHE A 46 -20.47 -17.91 -0.72
N SER A 47 -21.06 -17.28 -1.73
CA SER A 47 -20.96 -17.74 -3.11
C SER A 47 -19.70 -17.13 -3.68
N VAL A 48 -18.94 -17.91 -4.43
CA VAL A 48 -17.62 -17.53 -4.94
C VAL A 48 -17.61 -17.73 -6.44
N TYR A 49 -17.26 -16.68 -7.17
CA TYR A 49 -17.07 -16.74 -8.62
C TYR A 49 -15.65 -16.31 -9.02
N ASP A 50 -14.95 -17.17 -9.77
CA ASP A 50 -13.60 -16.92 -10.31
C ASP A 50 -13.44 -17.47 -11.74
N ASN A 51 -13.18 -16.58 -12.70
CA ASN A 51 -13.02 -16.93 -14.10
C ASN A 51 -11.70 -17.62 -14.46
N HIS A 52 -10.74 -17.69 -13.52
CA HIS A 52 -9.45 -18.33 -13.82
C HIS A 52 -9.51 -19.87 -13.79
N GLU A 53 -10.58 -20.45 -13.22
CA GLU A 53 -10.75 -21.88 -13.04
C GLU A 53 -12.00 -22.35 -13.82
N ASP A 54 -11.90 -22.41 -15.16
CA ASP A 54 -12.99 -22.67 -16.13
C ASP A 54 -13.97 -23.81 -15.76
N ALA A 55 -13.54 -24.83 -15.00
CA ALA A 55 -14.35 -26.01 -14.64
C ALA A 55 -15.05 -25.94 -13.26
N GLU A 56 -14.58 -25.11 -12.33
CA GLU A 56 -15.09 -25.02 -10.94
C GLU A 56 -15.34 -23.57 -10.48
N SER A 57 -15.41 -22.63 -11.45
CA SER A 57 -15.47 -21.19 -11.21
C SER A 57 -16.55 -20.73 -10.23
N LYS A 58 -17.68 -21.45 -10.12
CA LYS A 58 -18.82 -21.11 -9.26
C LYS A 58 -18.93 -22.10 -8.10
N ASP A 59 -18.62 -21.65 -6.88
CA ASP A 59 -18.65 -22.50 -5.69
C ASP A 59 -19.26 -21.81 -4.47
N ILE A 60 -19.40 -22.56 -3.37
CA ILE A 60 -19.85 -22.10 -2.06
C ILE A 60 -18.73 -22.34 -1.05
N GLU A 61 -18.34 -21.28 -0.34
CA GLU A 61 -17.37 -21.33 0.74
C GLU A 61 -18.03 -20.99 2.07
N GLU A 62 -17.64 -21.71 3.11
CA GLU A 62 -18.10 -21.47 4.48
C GLU A 62 -16.97 -20.79 5.28
N GLY A 63 -17.26 -19.62 5.83
CA GLY A 63 -16.41 -18.89 6.77
C GLY A 63 -16.86 -19.04 8.22
N ARG A 64 -15.91 -19.01 9.16
CA ARG A 64 -16.18 -19.02 10.61
C ARG A 64 -15.37 -17.94 11.33
N GLY A 65 -16.06 -17.06 12.05
CA GLY A 65 -15.47 -15.84 12.60
C GLY A 65 -16.53 -14.81 13.00
N PHE A 66 -16.38 -13.56 12.56
CA PHE A 66 -17.28 -12.45 12.92
C PHE A 66 -17.53 -11.50 11.74
N PRO A 67 -18.66 -10.78 11.73
CA PRO A 67 -18.86 -9.66 10.81
C PRO A 67 -17.71 -8.66 10.89
N LEU A 68 -17.29 -8.13 9.74
CA LEU A 68 -16.29 -7.05 9.68
C LEU A 68 -16.73 -5.84 10.53
N GLN A 69 -18.03 -5.57 10.57
CA GLN A 69 -18.58 -4.44 11.34
C GLN A 69 -18.17 -4.46 12.81
N ASN A 70 -18.05 -5.63 13.44
CA ASN A 70 -17.59 -5.73 14.83
C ASN A 70 -16.19 -5.10 15.05
N TYR A 71 -15.30 -5.27 14.07
CA TYR A 71 -13.94 -4.75 14.11
C TYR A 71 -13.91 -3.25 13.75
N LEU A 72 -14.76 -2.82 12.80
CA LEU A 72 -14.92 -1.42 12.44
C LEU A 72 -15.53 -0.59 13.58
N ASP A 73 -16.53 -1.14 14.28
CA ASP A 73 -17.16 -0.53 15.46
C ASP A 73 -16.15 -0.36 16.59
N ALA A 74 -15.29 -1.36 16.81
CA ALA A 74 -14.23 -1.29 17.82
C ALA A 74 -13.26 -0.14 17.54
N ALA A 75 -12.97 0.15 16.27
CA ALA A 75 -12.16 1.28 15.81
C ALA A 75 -12.94 2.59 15.65
N CYS A 76 -14.25 2.58 15.97
CA CYS A 76 -15.14 3.72 15.81
C CYS A 76 -15.11 4.28 14.38
N VAL A 77 -15.11 3.40 13.38
CA VAL A 77 -15.09 3.78 11.97
C VAL A 77 -16.42 4.42 11.56
N THR A 78 -16.36 5.61 10.98
CA THR A 78 -17.52 6.35 10.49
C THR A 78 -17.49 6.46 8.97
N ASP A 79 -18.64 6.22 8.33
CA ASP A 79 -18.93 6.54 6.93
C ASP A 79 -17.78 6.34 5.91
N THR A 80 -17.23 5.13 5.84
CA THR A 80 -16.28 4.77 4.77
C THR A 80 -16.92 3.91 3.69
N GLU A 81 -16.68 4.26 2.43
CA GLU A 81 -16.99 3.42 1.26
C GLU A 81 -15.81 2.53 0.88
N GLU A 82 -14.62 2.83 1.40
CA GLU A 82 -13.37 2.16 1.05
C GLU A 82 -12.61 1.63 2.28
N ILE A 83 -12.03 0.43 2.13
CA ILE A 83 -10.96 -0.05 3.01
C ILE A 83 -9.78 -0.55 2.19
N ARG A 84 -8.58 -0.34 2.71
CA ARG A 84 -7.35 -0.96 2.21
C ARG A 84 -6.90 -2.06 3.17
N LEU A 85 -6.48 -3.17 2.61
CA LEU A 85 -6.00 -4.33 3.36
C LEU A 85 -4.57 -4.64 2.94
N LYS A 86 -3.78 -5.10 3.91
CA LYS A 86 -2.46 -5.70 3.64
C LYS A 86 -2.33 -7.02 4.39
N SER A 87 -1.89 -8.04 3.67
CA SER A 87 -1.66 -9.39 4.17
C SER A 87 -0.23 -9.59 4.63
N VAL A 88 -0.01 -10.65 5.41
CA VAL A 88 1.31 -11.06 5.93
C VAL A 88 2.33 -11.37 4.84
N ASP A 89 1.88 -11.75 3.64
CA ASP A 89 2.73 -11.99 2.47
C ASP A 89 2.95 -10.72 1.63
N GLY A 90 2.56 -9.56 2.16
CA GLY A 90 2.65 -8.27 1.50
C GLY A 90 1.53 -8.02 0.49
N PHE A 91 0.58 -8.95 0.27
CA PHE A 91 -0.52 -8.71 -0.66
C PHE A 91 -1.37 -7.52 -0.21
N GLU A 92 -1.54 -6.54 -1.08
CA GLU A 92 -2.43 -5.40 -0.83
C GLU A 92 -3.67 -5.47 -1.70
N SER A 93 -4.80 -5.11 -1.11
CA SER A 93 -6.08 -4.97 -1.80
C SER A 93 -6.83 -3.75 -1.31
N ILE A 94 -7.70 -3.24 -2.17
CA ILE A 94 -8.62 -2.15 -1.85
C ILE A 94 -10.03 -2.63 -2.17
N VAL A 95 -10.95 -2.37 -1.25
CA VAL A 95 -12.37 -2.64 -1.42
C VAL A 95 -13.07 -1.29 -1.49
N THR A 96 -13.42 -0.83 -2.69
CA THR A 96 -13.94 0.53 -2.97
C THR A 96 -15.47 0.66 -2.88
N GLU A 97 -16.17 -0.45 -2.60
CA GLU A 97 -17.63 -0.53 -2.56
C GLU A 97 -18.06 -1.30 -1.31
N LEU A 98 -17.56 -0.85 -0.16
CA LEU A 98 -17.76 -1.53 1.11
C LEU A 98 -19.25 -1.61 1.49
N LYS A 99 -20.02 -0.55 1.21
CA LYS A 99 -21.47 -0.50 1.51
C LYS A 99 -22.37 -1.05 0.41
N SER A 100 -21.81 -1.57 -0.69
CA SER A 100 -22.63 -2.20 -1.74
C SER A 100 -23.45 -3.35 -1.17
N ASN A 101 -24.70 -3.49 -1.63
CA ASN A 101 -25.52 -4.64 -1.29
C ASN A 101 -24.88 -5.91 -1.85
N ARG A 102 -24.54 -6.83 -0.96
CA ARG A 102 -23.91 -8.12 -1.29
C ARG A 102 -24.78 -9.26 -0.83
N TYR A 103 -24.69 -10.37 -1.54
CA TYR A 103 -25.56 -11.52 -1.36
C TYR A 103 -24.79 -12.84 -1.42
N TYR A 104 -25.37 -13.84 -0.77
CA TYR A 104 -25.10 -15.25 -1.01
C TYR A 104 -26.16 -15.79 -1.97
N PHE A 105 -25.71 -16.47 -3.01
CA PHE A 105 -26.51 -17.13 -4.04
C PHE A 105 -26.39 -18.66 -3.89
N PRO A 106 -27.32 -19.33 -3.21
CA PRO A 106 -27.24 -20.78 -2.98
C PRO A 106 -27.30 -21.60 -4.27
N LYS A 107 -27.86 -21.04 -5.35
CA LYS A 107 -27.97 -21.65 -6.68
C LYS A 107 -27.02 -20.99 -7.71
N LEU A 108 -25.85 -20.51 -7.27
CA LEU A 108 -24.88 -19.85 -8.15
C LEU A 108 -24.43 -20.78 -9.29
N ARG A 109 -24.21 -22.07 -9.01
CA ARG A 109 -23.77 -23.07 -9.99
C ARG A 109 -24.76 -23.23 -11.14
N GLU A 110 -26.05 -23.11 -10.85
CA GLU A 110 -27.15 -23.13 -11.82
C GLU A 110 -27.36 -21.79 -12.53
N GLY A 111 -26.60 -20.75 -12.16
CA GLY A 111 -26.77 -19.39 -12.69
C GLY A 111 -28.08 -18.73 -12.26
N MET A 112 -28.61 -19.08 -11.08
CA MET A 112 -29.92 -18.61 -10.60
C MET A 112 -29.79 -17.75 -9.34
N SER A 113 -30.55 -16.66 -9.29
CA SER A 113 -30.61 -15.76 -8.13
C SER A 113 -31.67 -16.16 -7.08
N GLU A 114 -32.38 -17.27 -7.31
CA GLU A 114 -33.46 -17.74 -6.44
C GLU A 114 -32.92 -18.09 -5.05
N GLY A 115 -33.59 -17.61 -4.00
CA GLY A 115 -33.17 -17.83 -2.61
C GLY A 115 -31.95 -17.01 -2.19
N ARG A 116 -31.58 -15.94 -2.91
CA ARG A 116 -30.47 -15.07 -2.50
C ARG A 116 -30.69 -14.48 -1.11
N GLU A 117 -29.63 -14.41 -0.33
CA GLU A 117 -29.64 -13.92 1.05
C GLU A 117 -28.66 -12.76 1.21
N PRO A 118 -29.01 -11.64 1.88
CA PRO A 118 -28.09 -10.56 2.17
C PRO A 118 -26.85 -11.07 2.92
N ARG A 119 -25.69 -10.51 2.60
CA ARG A 119 -24.43 -10.96 3.15
C ARG A 119 -23.50 -9.80 3.46
N GLU A 120 -23.21 -9.62 4.73
CA GLU A 120 -22.23 -8.66 5.22
C GLU A 120 -20.80 -9.16 4.96
N ALA A 121 -19.85 -8.22 4.90
CA ALA A 121 -18.44 -8.54 4.90
C ALA A 121 -18.04 -9.24 6.21
N PHE A 122 -17.13 -10.21 6.13
CA PHE A 122 -16.89 -11.13 7.23
C PHE A 122 -15.40 -11.41 7.42
N ILE A 123 -14.94 -11.38 8.66
CA ILE A 123 -13.60 -11.75 9.07
C ILE A 123 -13.62 -13.21 9.49
N SER A 124 -12.98 -14.05 8.69
CA SER A 124 -12.98 -15.49 8.86
C SER A 124 -11.62 -16.03 9.28
N PHE A 125 -11.62 -16.93 10.27
CA PHE A 125 -10.42 -17.64 10.73
C PHE A 125 -10.38 -19.08 10.23
N TYR A 126 -11.50 -19.58 9.71
CA TYR A 126 -11.62 -20.91 9.11
C TYR A 126 -12.32 -20.83 7.77
N LYS A 127 -11.97 -21.73 6.87
CA LYS A 127 -12.66 -21.93 5.60
C LYS A 127 -13.01 -23.40 5.48
N ASN A 128 -14.29 -23.71 5.28
CA ASN A 128 -14.81 -25.08 5.15
C ASN A 128 -14.36 -26.01 6.30
N GLY A 129 -14.41 -25.50 7.54
CA GLY A 129 -14.04 -26.23 8.76
C GLY A 129 -12.55 -26.32 9.06
N ILE A 130 -11.67 -25.79 8.20
CA ILE A 130 -10.20 -25.84 8.36
C ILE A 130 -9.67 -24.43 8.61
N PRO A 131 -8.64 -24.22 9.46
CA PRO A 131 -8.00 -22.91 9.61
C PRO A 131 -7.57 -22.31 8.26
N VAL A 132 -7.69 -20.99 8.12
CA VAL A 132 -7.19 -20.29 6.94
C VAL A 132 -5.66 -20.36 6.83
N LYS A 133 -5.11 -20.19 5.62
CA LYS A 133 -3.69 -20.40 5.29
C LYS A 133 -2.70 -19.74 6.25
N TYR A 134 -2.99 -18.52 6.70
CA TYR A 134 -2.10 -17.71 7.53
C TYR A 134 -2.63 -17.53 8.97
N TYR A 135 -3.44 -18.47 9.45
CA TYR A 135 -3.94 -18.45 10.83
C TYR A 135 -2.79 -18.18 11.82
N PRO A 136 -2.97 -17.29 12.81
CA PRO A 136 -4.23 -16.67 13.23
C PRO A 136 -4.63 -15.39 12.49
N HIS A 137 -3.91 -14.99 11.44
CA HIS A 137 -4.29 -13.83 10.63
C HIS A 137 -5.55 -14.18 9.81
N PRO A 138 -6.62 -13.37 9.89
CA PRO A 138 -7.89 -13.74 9.29
C PRO A 138 -7.90 -13.57 7.77
N THR A 139 -8.91 -14.12 7.13
CA THR A 139 -9.27 -13.86 5.73
C THR A 139 -10.54 -13.03 5.70
N ILE A 140 -10.56 -11.94 4.94
CA ILE A 140 -11.81 -11.23 4.69
C ILE A 140 -12.61 -11.96 3.61
N MET A 141 -13.92 -12.05 3.77
CA MET A 141 -14.84 -12.69 2.84
C MET A 141 -16.02 -11.75 2.55
N PHE A 142 -16.46 -11.73 1.29
CA PHE A 142 -17.54 -10.87 0.80
C PHE A 142 -18.60 -11.68 0.04
N GLY A 143 -19.86 -11.28 0.17
CA GLY A 143 -20.90 -11.73 -0.76
C GLY A 143 -20.71 -11.12 -2.16
N GLN A 144 -21.49 -11.62 -3.12
CA GLN A 144 -21.55 -11.14 -4.50
C GLN A 144 -22.61 -10.05 -4.67
N GLN A 145 -22.34 -9.03 -5.48
CA GLN A 145 -23.33 -8.01 -5.86
C GLN A 145 -24.35 -8.55 -6.88
N GLY A 146 -23.94 -9.51 -7.71
CA GLY A 146 -24.76 -10.18 -8.72
C GLY A 146 -24.16 -11.53 -9.10
N LEU A 147 -24.85 -12.30 -9.93
CA LEU A 147 -24.43 -13.67 -10.31
C LEU A 147 -23.08 -13.72 -11.04
N ASP A 148 -22.72 -12.63 -11.72
CA ASP A 148 -21.50 -12.53 -12.52
C ASP A 148 -20.40 -11.69 -11.82
N ASP A 149 -20.63 -11.29 -10.55
CA ASP A 149 -19.64 -10.57 -9.75
C ASP A 149 -18.50 -11.50 -9.33
N LYS A 150 -17.28 -11.17 -9.72
CA LYS A 150 -16.04 -11.95 -9.47
C LYS A 150 -15.48 -11.61 -8.09
N ASN A 151 -16.21 -11.99 -7.06
CA ASN A 151 -15.91 -11.57 -5.70
C ASN A 151 -14.67 -12.24 -5.07
N LYS A 152 -14.16 -13.35 -5.63
CA LYS A 152 -12.99 -14.08 -5.07
C LYS A 152 -11.75 -13.18 -4.99
N ASP A 153 -11.62 -12.21 -5.89
CA ASP A 153 -10.50 -11.27 -5.90
C ASP A 153 -10.47 -10.34 -4.66
N TYR A 154 -11.61 -10.15 -4.00
CA TYR A 154 -11.69 -9.39 -2.74
C TYR A 154 -11.32 -10.24 -1.51
N PHE A 155 -11.17 -11.56 -1.64
CA PHE A 155 -10.89 -12.45 -0.50
C PHE A 155 -9.41 -12.39 -0.14
N SER A 156 -9.05 -11.36 0.61
CA SER A 156 -7.67 -11.15 1.06
C SER A 156 -7.37 -12.07 2.22
N LYS A 157 -6.38 -12.96 2.03
CA LYS A 157 -6.01 -14.01 2.99
C LYS A 157 -4.91 -13.52 3.91
N GLY A 158 -5.01 -13.79 5.20
CA GLY A 158 -3.99 -13.43 6.19
C GLY A 158 -3.80 -11.94 6.35
N ILE A 159 -4.91 -11.19 6.41
CA ILE A 159 -4.85 -9.73 6.61
C ILE A 159 -4.23 -9.41 7.97
N ARG A 160 -3.30 -8.47 7.98
CA ARG A 160 -2.67 -7.92 9.19
C ARG A 160 -2.92 -6.42 9.34
N MET A 161 -3.15 -5.71 8.23
CA MET A 161 -3.49 -4.29 8.22
C MET A 161 -4.88 -4.10 7.62
N LEU A 162 -5.67 -3.22 8.23
CA LEU A 162 -6.87 -2.63 7.65
C LEU A 162 -6.81 -1.12 7.84
N VAL A 163 -6.92 -0.38 6.74
CA VAL A 163 -7.04 1.09 6.76
C VAL A 163 -8.45 1.45 6.30
N ALA A 164 -9.20 2.13 7.15
CA ALA A 164 -10.53 2.67 6.84
C ALA A 164 -10.41 4.13 6.40
N GLY A 165 -10.89 4.43 5.19
CA GLY A 165 -10.69 5.73 4.56
C GLY A 165 -9.24 5.92 4.09
N SER A 166 -8.69 7.12 4.29
CA SER A 166 -7.32 7.44 3.88
C SER A 166 -6.29 6.98 4.91
N GLN A 167 -5.05 6.74 4.46
CA GLN A 167 -3.94 6.47 5.37
C GLN A 167 -3.66 7.70 6.24
N GLU A 168 -3.40 7.48 7.52
CA GLU A 168 -2.94 8.53 8.42
C GLU A 168 -1.42 8.58 8.42
N GLN A 169 -0.87 9.78 8.34
CA GLN A 169 0.57 9.99 8.44
C GLN A 169 1.01 9.75 9.89
N GLY A 170 2.04 8.92 10.06
CA GLY A 170 2.69 8.68 11.34
C GLY A 170 3.83 9.65 11.57
N PHE A 171 4.82 9.64 10.67
CA PHE A 171 5.96 10.54 10.70
C PHE A 171 6.58 10.69 9.31
N TRP A 172 7.45 11.68 9.14
CA TRP A 172 8.19 11.90 7.91
C TRP A 172 9.70 11.69 8.09
N VAL A 173 10.39 11.44 6.99
CA VAL A 173 11.85 11.50 6.88
C VAL A 173 12.17 12.45 5.72
N ARG A 174 12.91 13.52 5.99
CA ARG A 174 13.16 14.61 5.02
C ARG A 174 14.62 15.08 5.05
N GLY A 175 15.04 15.73 3.97
CA GLY A 175 16.30 16.47 3.91
C GLY A 175 17.23 16.05 2.77
N THR A 176 18.33 16.77 2.62
CA THR A 176 19.30 16.60 1.52
C THR A 176 19.97 15.23 1.49
N GLY A 177 19.93 14.49 2.60
CA GLY A 177 20.50 13.15 2.70
C GLY A 177 19.60 12.04 2.16
N LEU A 178 18.45 12.38 1.58
CA LEU A 178 17.52 11.43 1.00
C LEU A 178 17.45 11.58 -0.52
N ARG A 179 17.13 10.47 -1.19
CA ARG A 179 16.73 10.50 -2.61
C ARG A 179 15.43 11.29 -2.83
N CYS A 180 14.47 11.14 -1.92
CA CYS A 180 13.20 11.87 -1.90
C CYS A 180 12.69 11.93 -0.47
N ASN A 181 11.82 12.90 -0.15
CA ASN A 181 11.15 12.88 1.14
C ASN A 181 10.25 11.64 1.25
N ARG A 182 10.13 11.10 2.46
CA ARG A 182 9.34 9.90 2.75
C ARG A 182 8.36 10.19 3.87
N TYR A 183 7.14 9.70 3.69
CA TYR A 183 6.09 9.79 4.69
C TYR A 183 5.65 8.37 5.02
N PHE A 184 5.63 8.05 6.31
CA PHE A 184 5.34 6.70 6.78
C PHE A 184 3.99 6.71 7.47
N SER A 185 3.08 5.86 7.00
CA SER A 185 1.73 5.81 7.54
C SER A 185 1.63 5.00 8.82
N LEU A 186 0.69 5.40 9.69
CA LEU A 186 0.35 4.64 10.89
C LEU A 186 -0.14 3.23 10.54
N GLY A 187 -0.87 3.06 9.44
CA GLY A 187 -1.36 1.74 9.03
C GLY A 187 -0.24 0.72 8.84
N SER A 188 0.94 1.17 8.42
CA SER A 188 2.12 0.32 8.24
C SER A 188 3.03 0.25 9.46
N PHE A 189 2.63 0.79 10.62
CA PHE A 189 3.50 0.94 11.80
C PHE A 189 4.25 -0.35 12.17
N PHE A 190 3.54 -1.47 12.29
CA PHE A 190 4.15 -2.78 12.61
C PHE A 190 4.88 -3.45 11.44
N GLU A 191 4.90 -2.82 10.27
CA GLU A 191 5.53 -3.33 9.04
C GLU A 191 6.72 -2.45 8.57
N LEU A 192 7.03 -1.37 9.31
CA LEU A 192 8.08 -0.42 8.93
C LEU A 192 9.47 -1.09 8.90
N ASN A 193 9.82 -1.81 9.97
CA ASN A 193 11.05 -2.60 10.02
C ASN A 193 10.81 -4.00 9.45
N ARG A 194 11.26 -4.23 8.20
CA ARG A 194 11.02 -5.50 7.49
C ARG A 194 11.59 -6.71 8.20
N ALA A 195 12.75 -6.58 8.83
CA ALA A 195 13.40 -7.68 9.54
C ALA A 195 12.58 -8.14 10.76
N GLU A 196 11.73 -7.26 11.29
CA GLU A 196 10.94 -7.47 12.50
C GLU A 196 9.43 -7.29 12.22
N ALA A 197 9.01 -7.40 10.96
CA ALA A 197 7.63 -7.13 10.53
C ALA A 197 6.60 -7.96 11.33
N GLY A 198 5.61 -7.28 11.89
CA GLY A 198 4.59 -7.83 12.77
C GLY A 198 5.01 -7.99 14.22
N THR A 199 6.27 -7.73 14.59
CA THR A 199 6.72 -7.83 15.99
C THR A 199 6.25 -6.61 16.78
N ILE A 200 5.58 -6.88 17.90
CA ILE A 200 5.16 -5.85 18.85
C ILE A 200 6.11 -5.93 20.03
N TYR A 201 6.88 -4.85 20.23
CA TYR A 201 7.53 -4.59 21.50
C TYR A 201 6.56 -3.87 22.42
N TRP A 202 6.74 -4.05 23.72
CA TRP A 202 5.93 -3.35 24.70
C TRP A 202 6.80 -2.42 25.52
N MET A 203 6.30 -1.20 25.71
CA MET A 203 6.91 -0.21 26.58
C MET A 203 6.01 0.08 27.76
N GLU A 204 6.63 0.25 28.93
CA GLU A 204 5.99 0.85 30.08
C GLU A 204 6.39 2.33 30.16
N LEU A 205 5.41 3.19 29.96
CA LEU A 205 5.51 4.64 30.06
C LEU A 205 5.13 5.04 31.49
N LYS A 206 6.04 5.71 32.19
CA LYS A 206 5.76 6.29 33.51
C LYS A 206 5.63 7.79 33.39
N TYR A 207 4.48 8.33 33.78
CA TYR A 207 4.18 9.75 33.71
C TYR A 207 4.61 10.50 34.97
N ALA A 208 4.69 11.83 34.87
CA ALA A 208 5.09 12.72 35.96
C ALA A 208 4.17 12.63 37.20
N ASP A 209 2.88 12.34 37.00
CA ASP A 209 1.89 12.15 38.07
C ASP A 209 2.00 10.77 38.76
N GLY A 210 2.91 9.91 38.29
CA GLY A 210 3.12 8.57 38.79
C GLY A 210 2.21 7.50 38.17
N SER A 211 1.36 7.85 37.21
CA SER A 211 0.59 6.88 36.44
C SER A 211 1.50 6.10 35.46
N HIS A 212 1.04 4.92 35.07
CA HIS A 212 1.75 4.01 34.19
C HIS A 212 0.84 3.60 33.02
N GLN A 213 1.38 3.54 31.81
CA GLN A 213 0.68 3.05 30.63
C GLN A 213 1.57 2.07 29.86
N LYS A 214 0.97 0.97 29.40
CA LYS A 214 1.61 0.05 28.49
C LYS A 214 1.34 0.52 27.05
N ALA A 215 2.37 0.67 26.24
CA ALA A 215 2.27 1.12 24.86
C ALA A 215 2.89 0.10 23.89
N PRO A 216 2.24 -0.22 22.76
CA PRO A 216 2.86 -1.03 21.72
C PRO A 216 3.90 -0.20 20.97
N ALA A 217 5.01 -0.84 20.61
CA ALA A 217 6.17 -0.18 20.04
C ALA A 217 6.84 -1.03 18.96
N ILE A 218 7.62 -0.35 18.13
CA ILE A 218 8.51 -0.93 17.12
C ILE A 218 9.91 -0.37 17.30
N ARG A 219 10.87 -1.10 16.76
CA ARG A 219 12.27 -0.69 16.69
C ARG A 219 12.63 -0.38 15.25
N LEU A 220 13.20 0.79 14.99
CA LEU A 220 13.77 1.16 13.70
C LEU A 220 15.29 1.09 13.80
N THR A 221 15.89 0.17 13.05
CA THR A 221 17.34 -0.09 13.03
C THR A 221 18.02 0.65 11.88
N ARG A 222 19.36 0.58 11.84
CA ARG A 222 20.15 1.12 10.72
C ARG A 222 19.63 0.70 9.33
N SER A 223 19.26 -0.58 9.18
CA SER A 223 18.69 -1.12 7.94
C SER A 223 17.38 -0.44 7.50
N PHE A 224 16.56 0.06 8.44
CA PHE A 224 15.37 0.82 8.08
C PHE A 224 15.75 2.12 7.34
N TRP A 225 16.73 2.84 7.86
CA TRP A 225 17.19 4.08 7.24
C TRP A 225 17.84 3.85 5.88
N GLU A 226 18.62 2.77 5.75
CA GLU A 226 19.30 2.42 4.50
C GLU A 226 18.33 1.92 3.43
N GLU A 227 17.41 1.02 3.77
CA GLU A 227 16.57 0.31 2.79
C GLU A 227 15.21 0.98 2.56
N GLN A 228 14.55 1.41 3.64
CA GLN A 228 13.18 1.93 3.58
C GLN A 228 13.17 3.44 3.43
N ALA A 229 14.00 4.18 4.19
CA ALA A 229 14.10 5.63 4.03
C ALA A 229 15.03 6.03 2.86
N GLU A 230 15.90 5.12 2.41
CA GLU A 230 16.90 5.36 1.36
C GLU A 230 17.83 6.56 1.72
N CYS A 231 18.25 6.62 2.98
CA CYS A 231 19.24 7.58 3.44
C CYS A 231 20.60 7.28 2.81
N ALA A 232 21.25 8.30 2.24
CA ALA A 232 22.58 8.15 1.69
C ALA A 232 23.61 7.85 2.80
N PRO A 233 24.58 6.95 2.56
CA PRO A 233 25.49 6.46 3.60
C PRO A 233 26.22 7.54 4.40
N GLU A 234 26.59 8.65 3.76
CA GLU A 234 27.30 9.78 4.36
C GLU A 234 26.45 10.60 5.36
N TYR A 235 25.12 10.46 5.32
CA TYR A 235 24.18 11.13 6.24
C TYR A 235 23.65 10.21 7.33
N MET A 236 24.01 8.92 7.31
CA MET A 236 23.52 7.93 8.28
C MET A 236 23.88 8.26 9.73
N ASP A 237 25.00 8.95 9.94
CA ASP A 237 25.43 9.40 11.28
C ASP A 237 24.99 10.85 11.59
N GLN A 238 24.18 11.46 10.72
CA GLN A 238 23.69 12.85 10.81
C GLN A 238 22.15 12.93 10.88
N LEU A 239 21.52 11.83 11.29
CA LEU A 239 20.07 11.74 11.42
C LEU A 239 19.60 12.41 12.72
N ARG A 240 18.68 13.36 12.60
CA ARG A 240 18.14 14.14 13.73
C ARG A 240 16.65 13.90 13.87
N ALA A 241 16.20 13.53 15.06
CA ALA A 241 14.77 13.52 15.37
C ALA A 241 14.30 14.93 15.70
N VAL A 242 13.14 15.31 15.16
CA VAL A 242 12.55 16.63 15.36
C VAL A 242 11.10 16.54 15.83
N ASP A 243 10.66 17.59 16.52
CA ASP A 243 9.26 17.80 16.89
C ASP A 243 8.45 18.49 15.79
N HIS A 244 7.17 18.78 16.06
CA HIS A 244 6.29 19.45 15.10
C HIS A 244 6.62 20.94 14.90
N ALA A 245 7.43 21.55 15.76
CA ALA A 245 7.98 22.89 15.55
C ALA A 245 9.25 22.88 14.69
N GLY A 246 9.82 21.69 14.43
CA GLY A 246 11.07 21.50 13.70
C GLY A 246 12.31 21.61 14.58
N GLU A 247 12.16 21.68 15.90
CA GLU A 247 13.29 21.68 16.84
C GLU A 247 13.87 20.28 16.98
N THR A 248 15.19 20.19 17.11
CA THR A 248 15.87 18.90 17.29
C THR A 248 15.64 18.39 18.71
N ILE A 249 15.01 17.22 18.82
CA ILE A 249 14.72 16.55 20.09
C ILE A 249 15.69 15.38 20.37
N GLY A 250 16.39 14.86 19.35
CA GLY A 250 17.30 13.72 19.54
C GLY A 250 18.19 13.48 18.33
N ASN A 251 19.25 12.69 18.53
CA ASN A 251 20.13 12.25 17.46
C ASN A 251 20.01 10.73 17.29
N VAL A 252 19.83 10.28 16.05
CA VAL A 252 19.70 8.85 15.75
C VAL A 252 21.10 8.27 15.54
N THR A 253 21.71 7.78 16.62
CA THR A 253 23.05 7.18 16.59
C THR A 253 23.04 5.65 16.50
N ASP A 254 21.90 5.03 16.78
CA ASP A 254 21.66 3.58 16.71
C ASP A 254 20.17 3.34 16.39
N ALA A 255 19.58 2.24 16.88
CA ALA A 255 18.17 1.99 16.79
C ALA A 255 17.35 2.98 17.64
N ILE A 256 16.29 3.50 17.06
CA ILE A 256 15.26 4.24 17.81
C ILE A 256 14.04 3.37 18.00
N TRP A 257 13.21 3.80 18.93
CA TRP A 257 11.94 3.20 19.23
C TRP A 257 10.82 4.19 18.97
N LEU A 258 9.83 3.72 18.24
CA LEU A 258 8.57 4.43 18.07
C LEU A 258 7.48 3.67 18.83
N PHE A 259 6.60 4.37 19.52
CA PHE A 259 5.51 3.76 20.29
C PHE A 259 4.20 4.51 20.08
N LEU A 260 3.07 3.80 20.10
CA LEU A 260 1.75 4.42 19.96
C LEU A 260 1.32 5.02 21.30
N LEU A 261 1.01 6.30 21.29
CA LEU A 261 0.59 7.07 22.45
C LEU A 261 -0.92 6.96 22.67
N ASP A 262 -1.32 7.25 23.91
CA ASP A 262 -2.71 7.38 24.37
C ASP A 262 -3.62 6.17 24.02
N GLU A 263 -4.92 6.29 24.31
CA GLU A 263 -5.90 5.22 24.06
C GLU A 263 -6.43 5.20 22.62
N THR A 264 -6.10 6.24 21.84
CA THR A 264 -6.50 6.34 20.43
C THR A 264 -5.48 5.71 19.50
N TYR A 265 -4.21 5.61 19.93
CA TYR A 265 -3.10 5.12 19.11
C TYR A 265 -2.94 5.87 17.77
N LYS A 266 -3.36 7.14 17.75
CA LYS A 266 -3.25 8.04 16.59
C LYS A 266 -1.96 8.85 16.58
N ARG A 267 -1.19 8.81 17.66
CA ARG A 267 0.04 9.60 17.85
C ARG A 267 1.22 8.69 18.11
N ILE A 268 2.39 9.10 17.64
CA ILE A 268 3.66 8.39 17.83
C ILE A 268 4.51 9.12 18.85
N GLY A 269 5.02 8.38 19.83
CA GLY A 269 6.10 8.81 20.70
C GLY A 269 7.45 8.29 20.22
N TYR A 270 8.50 8.99 20.60
CA TYR A 270 9.89 8.71 20.23
C TYR A 270 10.74 8.37 21.45
N TYR A 271 11.63 7.40 21.31
CA TYR A 271 12.66 7.08 22.31
C TYR A 271 13.96 6.59 21.66
N ASP A 272 15.10 7.21 21.98
CA ASP A 272 16.43 6.85 21.43
C ASP A 272 17.33 6.08 22.41
N GLY A 273 16.82 5.73 23.60
CA GLY A 273 17.61 5.16 24.70
C GLY A 273 17.98 6.17 25.80
N THR A 274 17.89 7.47 25.50
CA THR A 274 18.20 8.56 26.43
C THR A 274 17.07 9.58 26.50
N THR A 275 16.54 9.98 25.35
CA THR A 275 15.52 11.02 25.19
C THR A 275 14.19 10.39 24.87
N VAL A 276 13.12 10.87 25.51
CA VAL A 276 11.73 10.53 25.20
C VAL A 276 10.97 11.78 24.80
N SER A 277 10.13 11.68 23.77
CA SER A 277 9.23 12.77 23.37
C SER A 277 7.85 12.25 22.99
N GLU A 278 6.81 12.96 23.44
CA GLU A 278 5.42 12.80 22.96
C GLU A 278 5.13 13.66 21.72
N ASP A 279 6.04 14.57 21.37
CA ASP A 279 5.93 15.51 20.27
C ASP A 279 7.00 15.17 19.22
N PHE A 280 6.79 14.06 18.52
CA PHE A 280 7.67 13.59 17.46
C PHE A 280 6.99 13.79 16.11
N ALA A 281 7.65 14.51 15.19
CA ALA A 281 7.13 14.73 13.84
C ALA A 281 7.87 13.89 12.79
N GLY A 282 9.18 13.74 12.93
CA GLY A 282 9.98 13.07 11.91
C GLY A 282 11.48 13.09 12.13
N ILE A 283 12.19 12.64 11.10
CA ILE A 283 13.65 12.58 11.05
C ILE A 283 14.17 13.46 9.93
N VAL A 284 15.17 14.29 10.23
CA VAL A 284 15.93 15.05 9.25
C VAL A 284 17.23 14.29 8.93
N ALA A 285 17.45 14.00 7.65
CA ALA A 285 18.71 13.48 7.13
C ALA A 285 19.45 14.59 6.37
N GLY A 286 20.55 15.08 6.93
CA GLY A 286 21.25 16.25 6.37
C GLY A 286 20.54 17.56 6.74
N GLU A 287 20.30 18.43 5.75
CA GLU A 287 19.62 19.72 5.96
C GLU A 287 18.21 19.76 5.36
N LEU A 288 17.32 20.55 5.96
CA LEU A 288 16.02 20.86 5.37
C LEU A 288 16.19 21.99 4.35
N GLU A 289 16.22 21.65 3.07
CA GLU A 289 16.15 22.63 1.98
C GLU A 289 14.75 22.61 1.35
N PRO A 290 14.14 23.78 1.07
CA PRO A 290 12.93 23.84 0.27
C PRO A 290 13.21 23.24 -1.11
N ILE A 291 12.47 22.19 -1.49
CA ILE A 291 12.58 21.62 -2.83
C ILE A 291 11.80 22.53 -3.78
N VAL A 292 12.41 23.64 -4.20
CA VAL A 292 11.85 24.46 -5.27
C VAL A 292 11.95 23.64 -6.55
N SER A 293 10.81 23.21 -7.11
CA SER A 293 10.81 22.51 -8.38
C SER A 293 11.32 23.46 -9.46
N ARG A 294 12.56 23.24 -9.91
CA ARG A 294 13.13 23.96 -11.04
C ARG A 294 12.76 23.31 -12.39
N CYS A 295 11.77 22.42 -12.39
CA CYS A 295 11.36 21.68 -13.57
C CYS A 295 10.70 22.62 -14.58
N GLU A 296 11.29 22.74 -15.78
CA GLU A 296 10.69 23.47 -16.89
C GLU A 296 9.41 22.76 -17.32
N LYS A 297 8.27 23.46 -17.30
CA LYS A 297 6.98 22.87 -17.66
C LYS A 297 6.96 22.44 -19.14
N ARG A 298 6.54 21.21 -19.41
CA ARG A 298 6.46 20.61 -20.76
C ARG A 298 5.05 20.09 -21.00
N VAL A 299 4.27 20.83 -21.77
CA VAL A 299 2.87 20.51 -22.06
C VAL A 299 2.79 19.61 -23.29
N PRO A 300 2.20 18.40 -23.21
CA PRO A 300 2.08 17.52 -24.36
C PRO A 300 1.10 18.08 -25.39
N GLN A 301 1.34 17.76 -26.66
CA GLN A 301 0.61 18.21 -27.84
C GLN A 301 -0.19 17.09 -28.50
N THR A 302 -0.06 15.84 -28.05
CA THR A 302 -0.84 14.71 -28.59
C THR A 302 -2.34 14.95 -28.48
N THR A 303 -3.09 14.59 -29.52
CA THR A 303 -4.56 14.66 -29.52
C THR A 303 -5.19 13.41 -28.94
N VAL A 304 -6.44 13.48 -28.50
CA VAL A 304 -7.20 12.33 -27.96
C VAL A 304 -7.21 11.13 -28.90
N LYS A 305 -7.27 11.36 -30.22
CA LYS A 305 -7.34 10.28 -31.22
C LYS A 305 -6.04 9.51 -31.37
N ASP A 306 -4.92 10.16 -31.08
CA ASP A 306 -3.58 9.63 -31.24
C ASP A 306 -2.96 9.25 -29.88
N SER A 307 -3.77 9.29 -28.81
CA SER A 307 -3.32 9.08 -27.44
C SER A 307 -3.15 7.60 -27.12
N ASP A 308 -1.99 7.27 -26.58
CA ASP A 308 -1.66 5.96 -26.01
C ASP A 308 -1.78 5.96 -24.47
N PHE A 309 -1.60 7.14 -23.84
CA PHE A 309 -1.69 7.35 -22.40
C PHE A 309 -2.24 8.75 -22.08
N TYR A 310 -2.98 8.91 -20.98
CA TYR A 310 -3.42 10.23 -20.52
C TYR A 310 -3.16 10.48 -19.04
N ILE A 311 -3.00 11.75 -18.66
CA ILE A 311 -3.01 12.20 -17.27
C ILE A 311 -4.18 13.18 -17.10
N ARG A 312 -5.17 12.81 -16.30
CA ARG A 312 -6.30 13.66 -15.91
C ARG A 312 -6.02 14.29 -14.55
N ILE A 313 -6.12 15.61 -14.44
CA ILE A 313 -5.94 16.36 -13.20
C ILE A 313 -7.29 16.90 -12.75
N ARG A 314 -7.60 16.67 -11.47
CA ARG A 314 -8.84 17.09 -10.82
C ARG A 314 -8.53 17.79 -9.50
N ARG A 315 -9.48 18.61 -9.05
CA ARG A 315 -9.48 19.24 -7.73
C ARG A 315 -10.90 19.32 -7.21
N GLN A 316 -11.12 18.80 -6.00
CA GLN A 316 -12.43 18.73 -5.36
C GLN A 316 -13.50 18.09 -6.29
N GLY A 317 -13.11 17.04 -7.02
CA GLY A 317 -13.98 16.34 -7.95
C GLY A 317 -14.23 17.06 -9.28
N GLN A 318 -13.72 18.28 -9.49
CA GLN A 318 -13.81 18.98 -10.78
C GLN A 318 -12.57 18.67 -11.64
N GLU A 319 -12.77 18.35 -12.92
CA GLU A 319 -11.66 18.21 -13.87
C GLU A 319 -11.06 19.59 -14.20
N LEU A 320 -9.74 19.72 -14.01
CA LEU A 320 -8.97 20.91 -14.34
C LEU A 320 -8.35 20.82 -15.73
N ALA A 321 -7.79 19.66 -16.07
CA ALA A 321 -7.16 19.40 -17.35
C ALA A 321 -7.05 17.89 -17.61
N THR A 322 -7.06 17.50 -18.88
CA THR A 322 -6.63 16.16 -19.31
C THR A 322 -5.55 16.32 -20.38
N TRP A 323 -4.40 15.71 -20.12
CA TRP A 323 -3.23 15.74 -20.98
C TRP A 323 -3.05 14.38 -21.63
N TYR A 324 -2.89 14.37 -22.95
CA TYR A 324 -2.79 13.14 -23.74
C TYR A 324 -1.37 12.99 -24.25
N TYR A 325 -0.89 11.76 -24.32
CA TYR A 325 0.47 11.40 -24.71
C TYR A 325 0.39 10.26 -25.72
N SER A 326 1.16 10.40 -26.81
CA SER A 326 1.47 9.29 -27.71
C SER A 326 2.84 8.74 -27.36
N PHE A 327 3.10 7.48 -27.68
CA PHE A 327 4.42 6.89 -27.51
C PHE A 327 5.50 7.66 -28.28
N ALA A 328 5.18 8.11 -29.51
CA ALA A 328 6.11 8.90 -30.32
C ALA A 328 6.46 10.26 -29.68
N GLU A 329 5.48 10.94 -29.06
CA GLU A 329 5.74 12.18 -28.33
C GLU A 329 6.57 11.93 -27.08
N LEU A 330 6.25 10.91 -26.28
CA LEU A 330 7.02 10.56 -25.09
C LEU A 330 8.50 10.28 -25.43
N GLN A 331 8.76 9.55 -26.52
CA GLN A 331 10.13 9.31 -26.99
C GLN A 331 10.85 10.57 -27.46
N SER A 332 10.17 11.44 -28.20
CA SER A 332 10.82 12.60 -28.85
C SER A 332 10.95 13.83 -27.96
N ALA A 333 9.94 14.11 -27.11
CA ALA A 333 9.87 15.31 -26.28
C ALA A 333 10.23 15.07 -24.80
N TYR A 334 10.19 13.80 -24.36
CA TYR A 334 10.50 13.40 -22.98
C TYR A 334 11.59 12.32 -22.92
N GLY A 335 12.28 12.04 -24.03
CA GLY A 335 13.33 11.02 -24.09
C GLY A 335 14.55 11.35 -23.22
N ASP A 336 14.79 12.62 -22.91
CA ASP A 336 15.88 13.09 -22.04
C ASP A 336 15.66 12.75 -20.55
N VAL A 337 14.42 12.44 -20.16
CA VAL A 337 14.03 12.05 -18.80
C VAL A 337 13.50 10.62 -18.74
N ALA A 338 13.66 9.86 -19.81
CA ALA A 338 13.48 8.42 -19.75
C ALA A 338 14.51 7.81 -18.79
N SER A 339 14.07 6.84 -18.00
CA SER A 339 14.87 6.17 -17.00
C SER A 339 14.77 4.65 -17.14
N GLU A 340 15.72 3.97 -16.51
CA GLU A 340 15.72 2.53 -16.31
C GLU A 340 15.60 2.26 -14.82
N GLU A 341 14.68 1.38 -14.45
CA GLU A 341 14.44 1.01 -13.05
C GLU A 341 14.39 -0.51 -12.89
N GLU A 342 14.96 -0.99 -11.78
CA GLU A 342 14.95 -2.41 -11.44
C GLU A 342 13.96 -2.70 -10.30
N TYR A 343 13.07 -3.66 -10.54
CA TYR A 343 12.02 -4.07 -9.62
C TYR A 343 12.16 -5.55 -9.28
N CYS A 344 12.16 -5.85 -7.99
CA CYS A 344 12.09 -7.22 -7.49
C CYS A 344 10.69 -7.47 -6.93
N TYR A 345 10.05 -8.56 -7.35
CA TYR A 345 8.73 -8.93 -6.82
C TYR A 345 8.53 -10.44 -6.79
N TYR A 346 7.67 -10.90 -5.88
CA TYR A 346 7.31 -12.31 -5.80
C TYR A 346 6.13 -12.63 -6.71
N ASN A 347 6.29 -13.61 -7.60
CA ASN A 347 5.23 -14.07 -8.50
C ASN A 347 4.72 -15.44 -8.04
N HIS A 348 3.49 -15.52 -7.53
CA HIS A 348 2.87 -16.75 -7.03
C HIS A 348 2.56 -17.79 -8.12
N ASN A 349 2.42 -17.37 -9.38
CA ASN A 349 1.95 -18.24 -10.46
C ASN A 349 3.09 -18.97 -11.20
N MET A 350 4.33 -18.82 -10.73
CA MET A 350 5.46 -19.52 -11.30
C MET A 350 5.55 -20.99 -10.89
N ASN A 351 6.26 -21.78 -11.70
CA ASN A 351 6.70 -23.14 -11.35
C ASN A 351 5.52 -24.02 -10.89
N ASN A 352 4.42 -24.01 -11.64
CA ASN A 352 3.17 -24.71 -11.32
C ASN A 352 2.59 -24.32 -9.94
N GLY A 353 2.60 -23.02 -9.61
CA GLY A 353 2.04 -22.47 -8.37
C GLY A 353 2.97 -22.51 -7.16
N ARG A 354 4.25 -22.86 -7.33
CA ARG A 354 5.27 -22.81 -6.26
C ARG A 354 5.75 -21.40 -5.93
N GLY A 355 5.54 -20.47 -6.85
CA GLY A 355 5.98 -19.09 -6.74
C GLY A 355 7.50 -18.90 -6.83
N GLY A 356 7.94 -17.64 -6.92
CA GLY A 356 9.36 -17.30 -6.98
C GLY A 356 9.63 -15.80 -7.11
N GLN A 357 10.84 -15.37 -6.73
CA GLN A 357 11.29 -13.99 -6.90
C GLN A 357 11.66 -13.71 -8.36
N ARG A 358 11.16 -12.59 -8.89
CA ARG A 358 11.48 -12.07 -10.22
C ARG A 358 12.21 -10.74 -10.10
N LYS A 359 13.09 -10.50 -11.06
CA LYS A 359 13.69 -9.19 -11.29
C LYS A 359 13.24 -8.68 -12.65
N VAL A 360 12.75 -7.46 -12.71
CA VAL A 360 12.40 -6.78 -13.95
C VAL A 360 13.18 -5.48 -14.03
N THR A 361 13.88 -5.27 -15.13
CA THR A 361 14.41 -3.97 -15.53
C THR A 361 13.40 -3.36 -16.49
N ALA A 362 12.79 -2.24 -16.12
CA ALA A 362 11.81 -1.54 -16.93
C ALA A 362 12.40 -0.26 -17.48
N HIS A 363 12.14 0.04 -18.76
CA HIS A 363 12.58 1.27 -19.39
C HIS A 363 11.35 2.11 -19.76
N GLY A 364 11.38 3.39 -19.41
CA GLY A 364 10.21 4.26 -19.55
C GLY A 364 10.37 5.58 -18.82
N TRP A 365 9.27 6.15 -18.34
CA TRP A 365 9.25 7.45 -17.67
C TRP A 365 8.67 7.33 -16.27
N LEU A 366 9.35 7.87 -15.27
CA LEU A 366 8.76 7.99 -13.93
C LEU A 366 7.51 8.86 -14.00
N LEU A 367 6.39 8.34 -13.48
CA LEU A 367 5.11 9.06 -13.45
C LEU A 367 5.23 10.37 -12.67
N LEU A 368 6.07 10.39 -11.63
CA LEU A 368 6.40 11.61 -10.88
C LEU A 368 6.97 12.71 -11.79
N ASN A 369 7.96 12.37 -12.63
CA ASN A 369 8.60 13.33 -13.53
C ASN A 369 7.59 13.86 -14.55
N LEU A 370 6.74 12.98 -15.11
CA LEU A 370 5.67 13.39 -16.03
C LEU A 370 4.70 14.38 -15.38
N LEU A 371 4.39 14.20 -14.09
CA LEU A 371 3.56 15.14 -13.35
C LEU A 371 4.24 16.48 -13.09
N GLU A 372 5.53 16.49 -12.72
CA GLU A 372 6.29 17.73 -12.47
C GLU A 372 6.29 18.69 -13.68
N PHE A 373 6.22 18.15 -14.91
CA PHE A 373 6.13 18.95 -16.13
C PHE A 373 4.80 19.66 -16.34
N LEU A 374 3.73 19.25 -15.66
CA LEU A 374 2.40 19.75 -15.91
C LEU A 374 2.13 21.07 -15.16
N PRO A 375 1.48 22.06 -15.79
CA PRO A 375 1.23 23.37 -15.16
C PRO A 375 0.34 23.32 -13.91
N GLN A 376 -0.59 22.35 -13.83
CA GLN A 376 -1.52 22.23 -12.70
C GLN A 376 -0.91 21.50 -11.50
N ILE A 377 0.21 20.80 -11.69
CA ILE A 377 0.86 20.07 -10.62
C ILE A 377 1.74 21.03 -9.83
N PRO A 378 1.55 21.10 -8.49
CA PRO A 378 2.35 21.93 -7.61
C PRO A 378 3.81 21.49 -7.58
N ASP A 379 4.63 22.16 -6.76
CA ASP A 379 6.01 21.73 -6.53
C ASP A 379 6.07 20.30 -5.97
N ARG A 380 7.21 19.63 -6.19
CA ARG A 380 7.43 18.23 -5.83
C ARG A 380 7.09 17.92 -4.37
N GLU A 381 7.36 18.85 -3.45
CA GLU A 381 7.06 18.70 -2.04
C GLU A 381 5.56 18.46 -1.76
N GLU A 382 4.67 19.07 -2.53
CA GLU A 382 3.21 18.89 -2.41
C GLU A 382 2.73 17.53 -2.96
N ILE A 383 3.53 16.90 -3.83
CA ILE A 383 3.29 15.53 -4.27
C ILE A 383 3.81 14.57 -3.20
N GLU A 384 5.02 14.82 -2.71
CA GLU A 384 5.68 13.99 -1.71
C GLU A 384 4.97 14.04 -0.35
N ASN A 385 4.35 15.15 0.03
CA ASN A 385 3.62 15.27 1.31
C ASN A 385 2.23 14.60 1.31
N GLY A 386 1.83 13.97 0.21
CA GLY A 386 0.54 13.27 0.09
C GLY A 386 -0.67 14.18 -0.12
N SER A 387 -0.48 15.46 -0.46
CA SER A 387 -1.59 16.40 -0.78
C SER A 387 -2.25 16.12 -2.12
N VAL A 388 -1.93 14.99 -2.73
CA VAL A 388 -2.42 14.53 -4.02
C VAL A 388 -2.74 13.04 -3.90
N LEU A 389 -3.86 12.61 -4.47
CA LEU A 389 -4.17 11.20 -4.70
C LEU A 389 -4.01 10.89 -6.17
N PHE A 390 -3.63 9.66 -6.52
CA PHE A 390 -3.62 9.22 -7.91
C PHE A 390 -4.27 7.86 -8.10
N GLN A 391 -4.74 7.60 -9.31
CA GLN A 391 -5.37 6.35 -9.72
C GLN A 391 -4.87 5.96 -11.11
N ILE A 392 -4.46 4.70 -11.29
CA ILE A 392 -4.03 4.17 -12.59
C ILE A 392 -5.20 3.46 -13.27
N PHE A 393 -5.39 3.71 -14.56
CA PHE A 393 -6.44 3.11 -15.40
C PHE A 393 -5.84 2.14 -16.41
N THR A 394 -6.44 0.95 -16.52
CA THR A 394 -6.09 -0.06 -17.51
C THR A 394 -7.29 -0.38 -18.41
N ASN A 395 -7.06 -0.71 -19.68
CA ASN A 395 -8.14 -1.01 -20.64
C ASN A 395 -8.81 -2.38 -20.44
N ASP A 396 -8.21 -3.27 -19.64
CA ASP A 396 -8.68 -4.65 -19.45
C ASP A 396 -9.58 -4.82 -18.22
N ASN A 397 -9.94 -3.72 -17.57
CA ASN A 397 -10.76 -3.63 -16.36
C ASN A 397 -10.29 -4.53 -15.19
N TYR A 398 -9.08 -5.08 -15.27
CA TYR A 398 -8.65 -6.17 -14.40
C TYR A 398 -8.13 -5.67 -13.05
N LYS A 399 -7.81 -4.36 -12.90
CA LYS A 399 -7.25 -3.72 -11.68
C LYS A 399 -7.60 -2.21 -11.55
N GLU A 400 -8.82 -1.83 -11.91
CA GLU A 400 -9.17 -0.44 -12.30
C GLU A 400 -9.06 0.67 -11.25
N LYS A 401 -9.03 0.38 -9.95
CA LYS A 401 -9.33 1.40 -8.94
C LYS A 401 -8.47 1.27 -7.69
N ILE A 402 -7.17 1.46 -7.87
CA ILE A 402 -6.29 1.67 -6.73
C ILE A 402 -6.04 3.17 -6.63
N VAL A 403 -6.76 3.82 -5.71
CA VAL A 403 -6.40 5.17 -5.28
C VAL A 403 -5.16 5.03 -4.40
N LEU A 404 -4.09 5.73 -4.72
CA LEU A 404 -2.84 5.72 -3.99
C LEU A 404 -2.50 7.13 -3.56
N SER A 405 -1.83 7.26 -2.42
CA SER A 405 -1.29 8.53 -1.96
C SER A 405 -0.09 8.90 -2.84
N ALA A 406 0.03 10.17 -3.25
CA ALA A 406 1.04 10.55 -4.24
C ALA A 406 2.49 10.48 -3.73
N ASP A 407 2.71 10.42 -2.41
CA ASP A 407 4.02 10.10 -1.82
C ASP A 407 4.50 8.69 -2.24
N GLU A 408 3.57 7.79 -2.57
CA GLU A 408 3.90 6.49 -3.16
C GLU A 408 4.57 6.60 -4.54
N LEU A 409 4.31 7.67 -5.32
CA LEU A 409 4.94 7.86 -6.65
C LEU A 409 6.45 8.05 -6.53
N SER A 410 6.89 8.85 -5.57
CA SER A 410 8.31 9.11 -5.30
C SER A 410 8.95 7.94 -4.54
N ALA A 411 8.25 7.43 -3.52
CA ALA A 411 8.73 6.34 -2.67
C ALA A 411 8.94 5.04 -3.47
N TYR A 412 7.96 4.63 -4.29
CA TYR A 412 7.99 3.35 -4.99
C TYR A 412 8.29 3.47 -6.48
N ARG A 413 8.78 4.63 -6.96
CA ARG A 413 9.32 4.80 -8.32
C ARG A 413 8.38 4.22 -9.38
N PHE A 414 7.15 4.73 -9.45
CA PHE A 414 6.20 4.28 -10.46
C PHE A 414 6.69 4.70 -11.86
N ILE A 415 6.98 3.74 -12.73
CA ILE A 415 7.47 3.98 -14.10
C ILE A 415 6.45 3.54 -15.13
N LEU A 416 6.08 4.44 -16.05
CA LEU A 416 5.35 4.12 -17.26
C LEU A 416 6.32 3.51 -18.27
N ALA A 417 6.37 2.19 -18.33
CA ALA A 417 7.29 1.41 -19.14
C ALA A 417 6.68 1.02 -20.50
N TYR A 418 7.50 1.09 -21.54
CA TYR A 418 7.17 0.64 -22.89
C TYR A 418 7.92 -0.65 -23.31
N GLU A 419 8.98 -0.99 -22.56
CA GLU A 419 9.76 -2.22 -22.72
C GLU A 419 10.25 -2.73 -21.35
N GLN A 420 10.58 -4.02 -21.30
CA GLN A 420 11.13 -4.65 -20.08
C GLN A 420 12.16 -5.73 -20.38
N ASP A 421 13.05 -5.97 -19.42
CA ASP A 421 13.82 -7.20 -19.29
C ASP A 421 13.43 -7.91 -17.98
N GLN A 422 12.65 -8.98 -18.10
CA GLN A 422 12.25 -9.82 -16.99
C GLN A 422 13.12 -11.07 -16.89
N ARG A 423 13.92 -11.15 -15.82
CA ARG A 423 14.76 -12.31 -15.51
C ARG A 423 14.31 -12.96 -14.21
N THR A 424 14.57 -14.25 -14.07
CA THR A 424 14.52 -14.86 -12.73
C THR A 424 15.79 -14.47 -11.98
N GLN A 425 15.78 -14.58 -10.64
CA GLN A 425 17.01 -14.44 -9.87
C GLN A 425 17.99 -15.63 -10.05
N THR A 426 17.51 -16.77 -10.56
CA THR A 426 18.27 -18.03 -10.74
C THR A 426 18.77 -18.27 -12.18
N GLY A 427 18.36 -17.46 -13.16
CA GLY A 427 18.71 -17.60 -14.59
C GLY A 427 17.54 -17.98 -15.51
N ALA A 428 17.82 -18.62 -16.65
CA ALA A 428 16.85 -18.90 -17.71
C ALA A 428 15.79 -19.96 -17.28
N GLU A 429 14.69 -19.50 -16.70
CA GLU A 429 13.49 -20.34 -16.43
C GLU A 429 12.34 -19.94 -17.37
N PRO A 430 11.27 -20.77 -17.49
CA PRO A 430 10.07 -20.40 -18.23
C PRO A 430 9.53 -19.01 -17.83
N GLY A 431 9.33 -18.14 -18.81
CA GLY A 431 8.91 -16.74 -18.63
C GLY A 431 10.05 -15.72 -18.50
N ASP A 432 11.32 -16.15 -18.65
CA ASP A 432 12.46 -15.24 -18.81
C ASP A 432 12.47 -14.59 -20.20
N THR A 433 12.60 -13.26 -20.27
CA THR A 433 12.64 -12.49 -21.53
C THR A 433 13.93 -12.68 -22.31
N SER A 434 14.98 -13.25 -21.70
CA SER A 434 16.22 -13.61 -22.41
C SER A 434 16.02 -14.63 -23.53
N LEU A 435 14.89 -15.35 -23.53
CA LEU A 435 14.51 -16.33 -24.56
C LEU A 435 13.52 -15.76 -25.59
N TRP A 436 13.13 -14.49 -25.48
CA TRP A 436 12.19 -13.87 -26.42
C TRP A 436 12.90 -13.55 -27.73
N GLU A 437 12.25 -13.82 -28.86
CA GLU A 437 12.77 -13.48 -30.20
C GLU A 437 12.69 -11.98 -30.52
N ASP A 438 12.18 -11.17 -29.60
CA ASP A 438 12.13 -9.71 -29.69
C ASP A 438 13.39 -9.10 -29.08
N ALA A 439 14.32 -8.66 -29.95
CA ALA A 439 15.56 -7.99 -29.54
C ALA A 439 15.31 -6.63 -28.87
N GLU A 440 14.17 -5.98 -29.15
CA GLU A 440 13.79 -4.69 -28.56
C GLU A 440 12.96 -4.86 -27.28
N ARG A 441 12.48 -6.09 -26.99
CA ARG A 441 11.69 -6.45 -25.79
C ARG A 441 10.51 -5.51 -25.51
N ARG A 442 9.92 -4.97 -26.58
CA ARG A 442 8.83 -3.99 -26.50
C ARG A 442 7.53 -4.68 -26.14
N PHE A 443 6.63 -3.96 -25.49
CA PHE A 443 5.25 -4.42 -25.38
C PHE A 443 4.58 -4.30 -26.75
N VAL A 444 4.46 -5.42 -27.47
CA VAL A 444 3.72 -5.46 -28.74
C VAL A 444 2.24 -5.19 -28.45
N PRO A 445 1.66 -4.10 -28.97
CA PRO A 445 0.23 -3.84 -28.78
C PRO A 445 -0.57 -4.91 -29.51
N ILE A 446 -1.32 -5.72 -28.76
CA ILE A 446 -2.40 -6.51 -29.32
C ILE A 446 -3.56 -5.56 -29.60
N ARG A 447 -4.37 -5.82 -30.62
CA ARG A 447 -5.51 -4.96 -30.95
C ARG A 447 -6.41 -4.76 -29.72
N GLY A 448 -6.49 -3.53 -29.21
CA GLY A 448 -7.23 -3.17 -28.00
C GLY A 448 -6.38 -3.00 -26.74
N THR A 449 -5.06 -3.21 -26.79
CA THR A 449 -4.13 -2.97 -25.67
C THR A 449 -3.25 -1.75 -25.94
N THR A 450 -2.78 -1.11 -24.87
CA THR A 450 -1.84 0.01 -24.95
C THR A 450 -0.39 -0.51 -25.02
N PRO A 451 0.59 0.30 -25.48
CA PRO A 451 2.00 -0.08 -25.47
C PRO A 451 2.61 0.01 -24.07
N PHE A 452 1.83 0.31 -23.03
CA PHE A 452 2.34 0.67 -21.71
C PHE A 452 1.98 -0.32 -20.62
N ARG A 453 2.92 -0.44 -19.70
CA ARG A 453 2.72 -0.98 -18.36
C ARG A 453 3.21 0.03 -17.34
N VAL A 454 2.72 -0.04 -16.11
CA VAL A 454 3.32 0.72 -15.00
C VAL A 454 3.97 -0.23 -14.03
N TYR A 455 5.28 -0.12 -13.82
CA TYR A 455 5.99 -0.86 -12.77
C TYR A 455 6.16 0.01 -11.53
N CYS A 456 6.23 -0.61 -10.34
CA CYS A 456 6.56 0.09 -9.10
C CYS A 456 7.29 -0.81 -8.11
N GLY A 457 8.17 -0.22 -7.30
CA GLY A 457 8.95 -0.88 -6.24
C GLY A 457 8.16 -1.23 -4.99
N LYS A 458 6.82 -1.22 -5.08
CA LYS A 458 5.97 -1.65 -3.98
C LYS A 458 6.11 -3.16 -3.85
N GLU A 459 6.69 -3.61 -2.74
CA GLU A 459 6.92 -5.03 -2.44
C GLU A 459 5.63 -5.71 -1.97
N SER A 460 4.61 -5.71 -2.84
CA SER A 460 3.37 -6.45 -2.61
C SER A 460 3.31 -7.74 -3.42
N ALA A 461 2.56 -8.72 -2.91
CA ALA A 461 2.26 -9.96 -3.64
C ALA A 461 1.26 -9.79 -4.82
N ASN A 462 0.68 -8.60 -4.98
CA ASN A 462 -0.04 -8.17 -6.19
C ASN A 462 0.93 -7.38 -7.08
N PRO A 463 0.82 -7.40 -8.43
CA PRO A 463 1.94 -7.06 -9.26
C PRO A 463 2.30 -5.59 -9.05
N SER A 464 3.57 -5.41 -8.73
CA SER A 464 4.46 -4.30 -9.10
C SER A 464 4.38 -3.92 -10.59
N VAL A 465 3.26 -4.21 -11.27
CA VAL A 465 3.00 -4.14 -12.71
C VAL A 465 1.49 -3.96 -12.96
N TYR A 466 1.10 -2.80 -13.47
CA TYR A 466 -0.20 -2.57 -14.11
C TYR A 466 -0.03 -2.83 -15.62
N LYS A 467 -0.83 -3.73 -16.20
CA LYS A 467 -0.77 -4.05 -17.63
C LYS A 467 -1.80 -3.23 -18.39
N ASN A 468 -1.57 -3.00 -19.69
CA ASN A 468 -2.52 -2.30 -20.57
C ASN A 468 -2.92 -0.92 -20.02
N VAL A 469 -1.94 -0.19 -19.47
CA VAL A 469 -2.17 1.11 -18.82
C VAL A 469 -2.55 2.13 -19.88
N ALA A 470 -3.70 2.76 -19.69
CA ALA A 470 -4.25 3.75 -20.61
C ALA A 470 -4.25 5.16 -20.04
N GLY A 471 -4.16 5.31 -18.72
CA GLY A 471 -4.06 6.64 -18.13
C GLY A 471 -3.87 6.64 -16.63
N MET A 472 -3.76 7.84 -16.09
CA MET A 472 -3.72 8.14 -14.67
C MET A 472 -4.65 9.31 -14.38
N GLN A 473 -5.39 9.25 -13.27
CA GLN A 473 -6.09 10.41 -12.71
C GLN A 473 -5.36 10.87 -11.46
N VAL A 474 -5.29 12.17 -11.26
CA VAL A 474 -4.66 12.85 -10.14
C VAL A 474 -5.68 13.78 -9.51
N GLU A 475 -5.95 13.63 -8.22
CA GLU A 475 -6.84 14.47 -7.44
C GLU A 475 -6.01 15.32 -6.47
N LEU A 476 -6.02 16.64 -6.67
CA LEU A 476 -5.39 17.62 -5.78
C LEU A 476 -6.29 17.87 -4.57
N LEU A 477 -5.75 17.73 -3.37
CA LEU A 477 -6.52 17.81 -2.12
C LEU A 477 -6.55 19.21 -1.48
N PHE A 478 -5.70 20.13 -1.94
CA PHE A 478 -5.57 21.50 -1.41
C PHE A 478 -6.47 22.51 -2.13
#